data_AF-A0A6V7KF73-F1
#
_entry.id   AF-A0A6V7KF73-F1
#
_cell.length_a   1.000
_cell.length_b   1.000
_cell.length_c   1.000
_cell.angle_alpha   90.00
_cell.angle_beta   90.00
_cell.angle_gamma   90.00
#
_symmetry.space_group_name_H-M   'P 1'
#
loop_
_entity.id
_entity.type
_entity.pdbx_description
1 polymer ?
#
loop_
_entity_poly.entity_id
_entity_poly.type
_entity_poly.pdbx_seq_one_letter_code
_entity_poly.pdbx_strand_id
1 'polypeptide(L)' 'ASIFKSAMMPFKLTFLTTNNTKYIAIFKYGDDLRQDQLILQTIALMDKLLRRENLDLKLTPY' A
#
# COMPACT_ATOMS: atom_id res chain seq x y z
N ALA A 1 -7.22 -0.67 17.28
CA ALA A 1 -7.21 -1.50 16.05
C ALA A 1 -8.64 -1.74 15.62
N SER A 2 -8.94 -1.73 14.33
CA SER A 2 -10.26 -2.10 13.80
C SER A 2 -10.09 -3.27 12.83
N ILE A 3 -11.05 -4.18 12.79
CA ILE A 3 -11.00 -5.37 11.90
C ILE A 3 -11.85 -5.08 10.67
N PHE A 4 -11.33 -5.37 9.48
CA PHE A 4 -12.11 -5.26 8.25
C PHE A 4 -13.08 -6.44 8.12
N LYS A 5 -14.31 -6.18 7.66
CA LYS A 5 -15.27 -7.22 7.27
C LYS A 5 -14.84 -7.83 5.93
N SER A 6 -14.00 -8.86 5.99
CA SER A 6 -13.56 -9.70 4.86
C SER A 6 -13.32 -11.12 5.36
N ALA A 7 -13.32 -12.11 4.46
CA ALA A 7 -13.17 -13.53 4.81
C ALA A 7 -11.88 -13.82 5.62
N MET A 8 -10.79 -13.12 5.32
CA MET A 8 -9.51 -13.24 6.05
C MET A 8 -9.33 -12.23 7.18
N MET A 9 -10.38 -11.48 7.54
CA MET A 9 -10.45 -10.55 8.68
C MET A 9 -9.17 -9.75 8.95
N PRO A 10 -8.65 -8.97 7.98
CA PRO A 10 -7.39 -8.29 8.18
C PRO A 10 -7.49 -7.17 9.22
N PHE A 11 -6.37 -6.92 9.90
CA PHE A 11 -6.26 -5.94 10.97
C PHE A 11 -5.85 -4.58 10.42
N LYS A 12 -6.63 -3.55 10.72
CA LYS A 12 -6.21 -2.16 10.56
C LYS A 12 -5.44 -1.72 11.81
N LEU A 13 -4.16 -1.45 11.62
CA LEU A 13 -3.26 -0.98 12.67
C LEU A 13 -2.91 0.48 12.42
N THR A 14 -2.94 1.29 13.48
CA THR A 14 -2.50 2.69 13.43
C THR A 14 -1.26 2.81 14.31
N PHE A 15 -0.15 3.17 13.68
CA PHE A 15 1.14 3.40 14.32
C PHE A 15 1.38 4.89 14.51
N LEU A 16 1.99 5.26 15.62
CA LEU A 16 2.53 6.60 15.82
C LEU A 16 3.98 6.59 15.33
N THR A 17 4.32 7.44 14.38
CA THR A 17 5.69 7.57 13.88
C THR A 17 6.55 8.38 14.85
N THR A 18 7.88 8.33 14.68
CA THR A 18 8.83 9.18 15.43
C THR A 18 8.56 10.67 15.27
N ASN A 19 7.87 11.06 14.19
CA ASN A 19 7.49 12.44 13.90
C ASN A 19 6.11 12.81 14.45
N ASN A 20 5.57 11.97 15.35
CA ASN A 20 4.23 12.12 15.94
C ASN A 20 3.09 12.11 14.90
N THR A 21 3.31 11.52 13.73
CA THR A 21 2.28 11.36 12.69
C THR A 21 1.62 9.98 12.79
N LYS A 22 0.35 9.88 12.39
CA LYS A 22 -0.38 8.61 12.36
C LYS A 22 -0.12 7.91 11.04
N TYR A 23 0.45 6.70 11.08
CA TYR A 23 0.62 5.82 9.94
C TYR A 23 -0.35 4.65 10.04
N ILE A 24 -1.12 4.38 8.98
CA ILE A 24 -2.13 3.31 8.97
C ILE A 24 -1.59 2.19 8.09
N ALA A 25 -1.57 0.97 8.63
CA ALA A 25 -1.21 -0.23 7.88
C ALA A 25 -2.30 -1.29 7.99
N ILE A 26 -2.37 -2.16 6.98
CA ILE A 26 -3.24 -3.34 6.97
C ILE A 26 -2.36 -4.57 7.15
N PHE A 27 -2.65 -5.36 8.17
CA PHE A 27 -1.99 -6.64 8.39
C PHE A 27 -2.95 -7.77 8.01
N LYS A 28 -2.56 -8.55 7.00
CA LYS A 28 -3.27 -9.75 6.55
C LYS A 28 -2.49 -10.98 7.01
N TYR A 29 -3.11 -11.82 7.83
CA TYR A 29 -2.51 -13.05 8.31
C TYR A 29 -2.99 -14.24 7.47
N GLY A 30 -2.07 -15.08 7.00
CA GLY A 30 -2.40 -16.26 6.18
C GLY A 30 -2.69 -15.98 4.71
N ASP A 31 -2.49 -14.75 4.24
CA ASP A 31 -2.62 -14.34 2.84
C ASP A 31 -1.22 -14.19 2.21
N ASP A 32 -1.04 -14.67 0.97
CA ASP A 32 0.21 -14.53 0.23
C ASP A 32 0.17 -13.29 -0.67
N LEU A 33 0.74 -12.20 -0.17
CA LEU A 33 0.72 -10.90 -0.84
C LEU A 33 1.84 -10.71 -1.87
N ARG A 34 2.62 -11.74 -2.20
CA ARG A 34 3.74 -11.61 -3.13
C ARG A 34 3.30 -11.13 -4.51
N GLN A 35 2.14 -11.60 -4.99
CA GLN A 35 1.60 -11.17 -6.28
C GLN A 35 1.13 -9.71 -6.25
N ASP A 36 0.36 -9.33 -5.23
CA ASP A 36 -0.09 -7.94 -5.04
C ASP A 36 1.10 -6.99 -4.91
N GLN A 37 2.11 -7.37 -4.13
CA GLN A 37 3.33 -6.60 -3.95
C GLN A 37 4.10 -6.40 -5.26
N LEU A 38 4.22 -7.43 -6.10
CA LEU A 38 4.89 -7.33 -7.40
C LEU A 38 4.12 -6.40 -8.35
N ILE A 39 2.79 -6.47 -8.35
CA ILE A 39 1.95 -5.59 -9.17
C ILE A 39 2.13 -4.12 -8.74
N LEU A 40 2.07 -3.84 -7.44
CA LEU A 40 2.27 -2.49 -6.91
C LEU A 40 3.66 -1.94 -7.25
N GLN A 41 4.70 -2.77 -7.17
CA GLN A 41 6.06 -2.40 -7.59
C GLN A 41 6.13 -2.07 -9.09
N THR A 42 5.46 -2.85 -9.92
CA THR A 42 5.40 -2.62 -11.36
C THR A 42 4.70 -1.29 -11.69
N ILE A 43 3.57 -1.00 -11.03
CA ILE A 43 2.86 0.28 -11.19
C ILE A 43 3.73 1.45 -10.73
N ALA A 44 4.42 1.33 -9.60
CA ALA A 44 5.33 2.35 -9.11
C ALA A 44 6.52 2.59 -10.06
N LEU A 45 7.02 1.53 -10.71
CA LEU A 45 8.05 1.64 -11.74
C LEU A 45 7.50 2.37 -12.98
N MET A 46 6.30 2.02 -13.44
CA MET A 46 5.64 2.69 -14.55
C MET A 46 5.42 4.18 -14.28
N ASP A 47 4.92 4.54 -13.10
CA ASP A 47 4.74 5.95 -12.70
C ASP A 47 6.07 6.72 -12.76
N LYS A 48 7.17 6.12 -12.29
CA LYS A 48 8.51 6.72 -12.40
C LYS A 48 8.97 6.90 -13.84
N LEU A 49 8.68 5.96 -14.73
CA LEU A 49 9.02 6.06 -16.15
C LEU A 49 8.19 7.15 -16.84
N LEU A 50 6.88 7.22 -16.59
CA LEU A 50 6.00 8.23 -17.17
C LEU A 50 6.36 9.64 -16.70
N ARG A 51 6.70 9.81 -15.42
CA ARG A 51 7.19 11.09 -14.87
C ARG A 51 8.48 11.56 -15.53
N ARG A 52 9.38 10.65 -15.93
CA ARG A 52 10.61 11.01 -16.68
C ARG A 52 10.30 11.60 -18.05
N GLU A 53 9.21 11.15 -18.67
CA GLU A 53 8.69 11.68 -19.93
C GLU A 53 7.77 12.90 -19.72
N ASN A 54 7.77 13.51 -18.52
CA ASN A 54 6.90 14.62 -18.11
C ASN A 54 5.39 14.32 -18.15
N LEU A 55 4.99 13.05 -18.12
CA LEU A 55 3.61 12.62 -18.04
C LEU A 55 3.25 12.24 -16.60
N ASP A 56 2.57 13.14 -15.89
CA ASP A 56 2.05 12.86 -14.55
C ASP A 56 0.57 12.43 -14.61
N LEU A 57 0.34 11.12 -14.51
CA LEU A 57 -1.01 10.54 -14.45
C LEU A 57 -1.63 10.55 -13.04
N LYS A 58 -0.94 11.13 -12.05
CA LYS A 58 -1.37 11.18 -10.64
C LYS A 58 -1.73 9.80 -10.07
N LEU A 59 -0.97 8.77 -10.47
CA LEU A 59 -1.12 7.44 -9.91
C LEU A 59 -0.77 7.49 -8.41
N THR A 60 -1.57 6.79 -7.60
CA THR A 60 -1.31 6.59 -6.17
C THR A 60 -0.92 5.14 -5.96
N PRO A 61 0.37 4.78 -6.18
CA PRO A 61 0.85 3.44 -5.82
C PRO A 61 0.91 3.36 -4.30
N TYR A 62 -0.14 2.81 -3.68
CA TYR A 62 -0.22 2.52 -2.25
C TYR A 62 0.22 1.10 -1.93
#